data_AF-A0A7C8GS25-F1
#
_entry.id   AF-A0A7C8GS25-F1
#
_cell.length_a   1.000
_cell.length_b   1.000
_cell.length_c   1.000
_cell.angle_alpha   90.00
_cell.angle_beta   90.00
_cell.angle_gamma   90.00
#
_symmetry.space_group_name_H-M   'P 1'
#
loop_
_entity.id
_entity.type
_entity.pdbx_description
1 polymer ?
#
loop_
_entity_poly.entity_id
_entity_poly.type
_entity_poly.pdbx_seq_one_letter_code
_entity_poly.pdbx_strand_id
1 'polypeptide(L)' 'ISIIDADPEMNKSIFEKLSEDGTVIMPLSAVPWSASFGMLVDKFGVMWKFNSEASKFLDSFVD' A
#
# COMPACT_ATOMS: atom_id res chain seq x y z
N ILE A 1 8.10 5.58 -3.02
CA ILE A 1 6.89 5.91 -3.80
C ILE A 1 5.67 5.47 -2.99
N SER A 2 4.63 6.30 -2.94
CA SER A 2 3.39 5.96 -2.25
C SER A 2 2.25 5.89 -3.26
N ILE A 3 1.53 4.77 -3.28
CA ILE A 3 0.26 4.62 -3.99
C ILE A 3 -0.85 4.85 -2.95
N ILE A 4 -1.70 5.84 -3.22
CA ILE A 4 -2.76 6.29 -2.32
C ILE A 4 -4.09 6.12 -3.05
N ASP A 5 -5.08 5.59 -2.34
CA ASP A 5 -6.47 5.40 -2.76
C ASP A 5 -6.69 4.54 -4.01
N ALA A 6 -5.74 3.64 -4.31
CA ALA A 6 -5.99 2.57 -5.25
C ALA A 6 -6.92 1.51 -4.63
N ASP A 7 -7.72 0.88 -5.48
CA ASP A 7 -8.56 -0.26 -5.11
C ASP A 7 -7.72 -1.39 -4.47
N PRO A 8 -8.22 -2.08 -3.42
CA PRO A 8 -7.47 -3.14 -2.76
C PRO A 8 -6.97 -4.26 -3.67
N GLU A 9 -7.71 -4.66 -4.70
CA GLU A 9 -7.27 -5.70 -5.65
C GLU A 9 -6.17 -5.18 -6.57
N MET A 10 -6.23 -3.90 -6.95
CA MET A 10 -5.14 -3.25 -7.68
C MET A 10 -3.88 -3.18 -6.84
N ASN A 11 -3.99 -2.80 -5.56
CA ASN A 11 -2.87 -2.82 -4.62
C ASN A 11 -2.26 -4.20 -4.49
N LYS A 12 -3.09 -5.24 -4.35
CA LYS A 12 -2.64 -6.63 -4.29
C LYS A 12 -1.87 -7.04 -5.55
N SER A 13 -2.41 -6.77 -6.73
CA SER A 13 -1.75 -7.13 -8.00
C SER A 13 -0.39 -6.44 -8.18
N ILE A 14 -0.30 -5.15 -7.82
CA ILE A 14 0.96 -4.40 -7.93
C ILE A 14 1.95 -4.89 -6.86
N PHE A 15 1.49 -5.09 -5.64
CA PHE A 15 2.32 -5.55 -4.53
C PHE A 15 2.95 -6.92 -4.83
N GLU A 16 2.17 -7.87 -5.33
CA GLU A 16 2.67 -9.20 -5.72
C GLU A 16 3.79 -9.06 -6.77
N LYS A 17 3.57 -8.29 -7.84
CA LYS A 17 4.57 -8.07 -8.89
C LYS A 17 5.84 -7.38 -8.42
N LEU A 18 5.72 -6.36 -7.57
CA LEU A 18 6.88 -5.64 -7.04
C LEU A 18 7.60 -6.40 -5.92
N SER A 19 6.94 -7.39 -5.33
CA SER A 19 7.56 -8.29 -4.36
C SER A 19 8.44 -9.36 -5.01
N GLU A 20 8.27 -9.61 -6.32
CA GLU A 20 9.17 -10.49 -7.08
C GLU A 20 10.59 -9.94 -7.07
N ASP A 21 11.53 -10.72 -6.52
CA ASP A 21 12.93 -10.34 -6.25
C ASP A 21 13.08 -9.09 -5.36
N GLY A 22 12.00 -8.69 -4.67
CA GLY A 22 11.97 -7.62 -3.71
C GLY A 22 12.05 -8.12 -2.26
N THR A 23 11.95 -7.18 -1.33
CA THR A 23 11.85 -7.45 0.11
C THR A 23 10.54 -6.91 0.64
N VAL A 24 9.65 -7.80 1.06
CA VAL A 24 8.44 -7.41 1.79
C VAL A 24 8.83 -6.92 3.18
N ILE A 25 8.55 -5.65 3.46
CA ILE A 25 8.78 -5.03 4.78
C ILE A 25 7.53 -5.23 5.66
N MET A 26 6.36 -5.06 5.05
CA MET A 26 5.07 -5.29 5.67
C MET A 26 4.10 -5.85 4.63
N PRO A 27 3.59 -7.09 4.83
CA PRO A 27 2.57 -7.67 3.96
C PRO A 27 1.32 -6.79 3.88
N LEU A 28 0.62 -6.83 2.75
CA LEU A 28 -0.68 -6.20 2.64
C LEU A 28 -1.64 -6.76 3.70
N SER A 29 -2.22 -5.86 4.47
CA SER A 29 -3.20 -6.17 5.52
C SER A 29 -4.16 -5.00 5.73
N ALA A 30 -5.29 -5.27 6.37
CA ALA A 30 -6.20 -4.22 6.81
C ALA A 30 -5.66 -3.54 8.07
N VAL A 31 -5.72 -2.22 8.09
CA VAL A 31 -5.38 -1.34 9.23
C VAL A 31 -6.50 -0.31 9.41
N PRO A 32 -6.58 0.38 10.56
CA PRO A 32 -7.73 1.25 10.86
C PRO A 32 -8.07 2.31 9.80
N TRP A 33 -7.07 2.80 9.06
CA TRP A 33 -7.22 3.83 8.03
C TRP A 33 -7.17 3.28 6.60
N SER A 34 -7.03 1.96 6.41
CA SER A 34 -6.88 1.38 5.08
C SER A 34 -7.23 -0.10 5.02
N ALA A 35 -8.08 -0.48 4.06
CA ALA A 35 -8.38 -1.89 3.77
C ALA A 35 -7.17 -2.67 3.21
N SER A 36 -6.19 -1.98 2.62
CA SER A 36 -4.98 -2.59 2.05
C SER A 36 -3.76 -1.69 2.27
N PHE A 37 -3.10 -1.92 3.40
CA PHE A 37 -1.84 -1.26 3.75
C PHE A 37 -0.68 -2.24 3.73
N GLY A 38 0.43 -1.84 3.09
CA GLY A 38 1.63 -2.65 3.01
C GLY A 38 2.83 -1.86 2.52
N MET A 39 4.01 -2.45 2.71
CA MET A 39 5.29 -1.86 2.32
C MET A 39 6.24 -2.93 1.80
N LEU A 40 6.97 -2.60 0.74
CA LEU A 40 8.06 -3.44 0.22
C LEU A 40 9.17 -2.56 -0.35
N VAL A 41 10.33 -3.15 -0.56
CA VAL A 41 11.39 -2.61 -1.42
C VAL A 41 11.46 -3.51 -2.64
N ASP A 42 11.34 -2.95 -3.85
CA ASP A 42 11.40 -3.77 -5.07
C ASP A 42 12.84 -4.19 -5.41
N LYS A 43 13.00 -5.00 -6.46
CA LYS A 43 14.31 -5.49 -6.92
C LYS A 43 15.30 -4.41 -7.37
N PHE A 44 14.84 -3.18 -7.57
CA PHE A 44 15.68 -2.04 -7.94
C PHE A 44 16.05 -1.18 -6.72
N GLY A 45 15.62 -1.58 -5.52
CA GLY A 45 15.86 -0.84 -4.28
C GLY A 45 14.86 0.28 -4.02
N VAL A 46 13.75 0.37 -4.76
CA VAL A 46 12.74 1.41 -4.55
C VAL A 46 11.79 0.98 -3.45
N MET A 47 11.62 1.83 -2.43
CA MET A 47 10.62 1.62 -1.38
C MET A 47 9.22 2.01 -1.86
N TRP A 48 8.27 1.11 -1.69
CA TRP A 48 6.86 1.27 -2.03
C TRP A 48 5.98 1.21 -0.78
N LYS A 49 4.99 2.10 -0.70
CA LYS A 49 3.95 2.13 0.32
C LYS A 49 2.59 2.11 -0.35
N PHE A 50 1.70 1.24 0.09
CA PHE A 50 0.35 1.07 -0.45
C PHE A 50 -0.66 1.49 0.60
N ASN A 51 -1.66 2.28 0.21
CA ASN A 51 -2.83 2.58 1.02
C ASN A 51 -4.06 2.63 0.12
N SER A 52 -5.12 1.92 0.48
CA SER A 52 -6.48 2.19 -0.01
C SER A 52 -7.24 3.07 0.97
N GLU A 53 -8.02 4.03 0.48
CA GLU A 53 -8.99 4.83 1.27
C GLU A 53 -8.39 5.70 2.40
N ALA A 54 -7.08 5.92 2.40
CA ALA A 54 -6.42 6.67 3.47
C ALA A 54 -6.78 8.16 3.45
N SER A 55 -7.06 8.74 2.28
CA SER A 55 -7.53 10.14 2.20
C SER A 55 -8.91 10.29 2.84
N LYS A 56 -9.87 9.42 2.48
CA LYS A 56 -11.22 9.44 3.04
C LYS A 56 -11.23 9.24 4.55
N PHE A 57 -10.32 8.39 5.07
CA PHE A 57 -10.13 8.28 6.50
C PHE A 57 -9.69 9.61 7.11
N LEU A 58 -8.69 10.28 6.52
CA LEU A 58 -8.20 11.58 7.02
C LEU A 58 -9.27 12.66 6.93
N ASP A 59 -10.05 12.72 5.85
CA ASP A 59 -11.15 13.69 5.67
C ASP A 59 -12.18 13.59 6.81
N SER A 60 -12.33 12.43 7.46
CA SER A 60 -13.21 12.28 8.62
C SER A 60 -12.72 12.98 9.90
N PHE A 61 -11.47 13.48 9.91
CA PHE A 61 -10.85 14.17 11.04
C PHE A 61 -10.51 15.63 10.77
N VAL A 62 -10.72 16.12 9.55
CA VAL A 62 -10.42 17.49 9.17
C VAL A 62 -11.70 18.12 8.61
N ASP A 63 -12.40 18.88 9.47
CA ASP A 63 -13.56 19.70 9.10
C ASP A 63 -13.18 20.85 8.13
#